data_AF-A0A6N3R067-F1
#
_entry.id   AF-A0A6N3R067-F1
#
_cell.length_a   1.000
_cell.length_b   1.000
_cell.length_c   1.000
_cell.angle_alpha   90.00
_cell.angle_beta   90.00
_cell.angle_gamma   90.00
#
_symmetry.space_group_name_H-M   'P 1'
#
loop_
_entity.id
_entity.type
_entity.pdbx_description
1 polymer ?
#
loop_
_entity_poly.entity_id
_entity_poly.type
_entity_poly.pdbx_seq_one_letter_code
_entity_poly.pdbx_strand_id
1 'polypeptide(L)'
;MDSARALIARGWGVSLVSRCLRVSRAQLHVILRRTDDWMDGRRSRHTDDTDVLLRIHHVIGELPTYGYRRVWALLRRQAELDGMPAINAKRVYRIMRQNALLLERKPAVPPSKRAHTGRVAVKESNQRWCSDGFEFCCVKWHTEFGHLNRGDMLTSEQHRCSNEKKKF
;
A
#
# COMPACT_ATOMS: atom_id res chain seq x y z
N MET A 1 -11.16 2.74 -32.25
CA MET A 1 -12.63 2.80 -32.12
C MET A 1 -13.15 4.20 -32.38
N ASP A 2 -12.51 5.24 -31.82
CA ASP A 2 -12.94 6.64 -32.00
C ASP A 2 -12.88 7.12 -33.46
N SER A 3 -11.89 6.67 -34.23
CA SER A 3 -11.79 6.94 -35.68
C SER A 3 -12.97 6.37 -36.47
N ALA A 4 -13.50 5.20 -36.07
CA ALA A 4 -14.66 4.59 -36.72
C ALA A 4 -15.94 5.38 -36.45
N ARG A 5 -16.13 5.87 -35.21
CA ARG A 5 -17.25 6.75 -34.86
C ARG A 5 -17.17 8.08 -35.61
N ALA A 6 -15.98 8.68 -35.71
CA ALA A 6 -15.77 9.92 -36.43
C ALA A 6 -16.09 9.81 -37.94
N LEU A 7 -15.75 8.69 -38.58
CA LEU A 7 -16.10 8.44 -39.98
C LEU A 7 -17.62 8.24 -40.14
N ILE A 8 -18.28 7.53 -39.23
CA ILE A 8 -19.73 7.35 -39.30
C ILE A 8 -20.46 8.68 -39.06
N ALA A 9 -19.98 9.51 -38.14
CA ALA A 9 -20.50 10.87 -37.91
C ALA A 9 -20.32 11.79 -39.12
N ARG A 10 -19.30 11.53 -39.97
CA ARG A 10 -19.08 12.20 -41.27
C ARG A 10 -19.97 11.67 -42.40
N GLY A 11 -20.92 10.78 -42.12
CA GLY A 11 -21.88 10.25 -43.11
C GLY A 11 -21.47 8.96 -43.81
N TRP A 12 -20.34 8.34 -43.43
CA TRP A 12 -19.90 7.09 -44.04
C TRP A 12 -20.71 5.89 -43.54
N GLY A 13 -21.09 4.99 -44.44
CA GLY A 13 -21.89 3.81 -44.12
C GLY A 13 -21.18 2.83 -43.17
N VAL A 14 -21.89 2.34 -42.15
CA VAL A 14 -21.35 1.42 -41.11
C VAL A 14 -20.71 0.16 -41.72
N SER A 15 -21.28 -0.37 -42.81
CA SER A 15 -20.74 -1.52 -43.55
C SER A 15 -19.33 -1.26 -44.09
N LEU A 16 -19.11 -0.07 -44.66
CA LEU A 16 -17.85 0.31 -45.27
C LEU A 16 -16.79 0.53 -44.18
N VAL A 17 -17.15 1.29 -43.14
CA VAL A 17 -16.26 1.57 -42.01
C VAL A 17 -15.83 0.29 -41.29
N SER A 18 -16.76 -0.66 -41.08
CA SER A 18 -16.46 -1.97 -40.50
C SER A 18 -15.46 -2.76 -41.33
N ARG A 19 -15.63 -2.79 -42.65
CA ARG A 19 -14.76 -3.52 -43.59
C ARG A 19 -13.36 -2.89 -43.68
N CYS A 20 -13.30 -1.57 -43.84
CA CYS A 20 -12.04 -0.83 -43.99
C CYS A 20 -11.19 -0.84 -42.71
N LEU A 21 -11.81 -0.67 -41.54
CA LEU A 21 -11.11 -0.62 -40.24
C LEU A 21 -11.02 -1.98 -39.54
N ARG A 22 -11.58 -3.04 -40.14
CA ARG A 22 -11.64 -4.40 -39.57
C ARG A 22 -12.25 -4.42 -38.16
N VAL A 23 -13.28 -3.62 -37.94
CA VAL A 23 -14.01 -3.53 -36.65
C VAL A 23 -15.34 -4.27 -36.75
N SER A 24 -15.73 -4.99 -35.71
CA SER A 24 -17.03 -5.70 -35.66
C SER A 24 -18.20 -4.75 -35.94
N ARG A 25 -19.00 -5.09 -36.96
CA ARG A 25 -20.21 -4.36 -37.33
C ARG A 25 -21.24 -4.33 -36.19
N ALA A 26 -21.43 -5.46 -35.52
CA ALA A 26 -22.36 -5.56 -34.40
C ALA A 26 -21.95 -4.62 -33.26
N GLN A 27 -20.64 -4.57 -32.95
CA GLN A 27 -20.10 -3.69 -31.93
C GLN A 27 -20.28 -2.21 -32.29
N LEU A 28 -20.11 -1.83 -33.56
CA LEU A 28 -20.37 -0.46 -34.02
C LEU A 28 -21.83 -0.07 -33.83
N HIS A 29 -22.79 -0.95 -34.16
CA HIS A 29 -24.21 -0.68 -33.92
C HIS A 29 -24.54 -0.54 -32.43
N VAL A 30 -23.97 -1.39 -31.56
CA VAL A 30 -24.12 -1.24 -30.10
C VAL A 30 -23.59 0.11 -29.63
N ILE A 31 -22.44 0.54 -30.16
CA ILE A 31 -21.79 1.79 -29.79
C ILE A 31 -22.55 3.03 -30.30
N LEU A 32 -23.19 2.96 -31.48
CA LEU A 32 -23.97 4.06 -32.07
C LEU A 32 -25.35 4.21 -31.44
N ARG A 33 -25.93 3.14 -30.89
CA ARG A 33 -27.23 3.16 -30.20
C ARG A 33 -27.14 3.61 -28.74
N ARG A 34 -25.93 3.80 -28.22
CA ARG A 34 -25.73 4.34 -26.88
C ARG A 34 -26.22 5.79 -26.85
N THR A 35 -26.88 6.13 -25.77
CA THR A 35 -27.25 7.50 -25.45
C THR A 35 -26.00 8.32 -25.12
N ASP A 36 -26.08 9.65 -25.22
CA ASP A 36 -24.93 10.53 -24.95
C ASP A 36 -24.50 10.51 -23.48
N ASP A 37 -25.41 10.19 -22.56
CA ASP A 37 -25.17 9.96 -21.13
C ASP A 37 -24.61 8.57 -20.81
N TRP A 38 -24.46 7.70 -21.82
CA TRP A 38 -23.95 6.35 -21.61
C TRP A 38 -22.49 6.39 -21.12
N MET A 39 -22.26 5.84 -19.93
CA MET A 39 -20.93 5.65 -19.37
C MET A 39 -20.53 4.18 -19.34
N ASP A 40 -19.30 3.89 -19.74
CA ASP A 40 -18.74 2.53 -19.63
C ASP A 40 -18.57 2.17 -18.16
N GLY A 41 -19.26 1.12 -17.69
CA GLY A 41 -19.15 0.64 -16.31
C GLY A 41 -17.76 0.12 -15.93
N ARG A 42 -16.87 -0.09 -16.92
CA ARG A 42 -15.44 -0.39 -16.68
C ARG A 42 -14.62 0.87 -16.39
N ARG A 43 -15.10 2.06 -16.79
CA ARG A 43 -14.51 3.31 -16.28
C ARG A 43 -14.86 3.37 -14.82
N SER A 44 -13.83 3.48 -13.99
CA SER A 44 -13.97 3.52 -12.54
C SER A 44 -15.09 4.49 -12.17
N ARG A 45 -16.12 4.02 -11.46
CA ARG A 45 -17.05 4.93 -10.79
C ARG A 45 -16.16 5.86 -9.96
N HIS A 46 -16.14 7.14 -10.32
CA HIS A 46 -15.53 8.15 -9.47
C HIS A 46 -16.46 8.28 -8.28
N THR A 47 -16.18 7.54 -7.22
CA THR A 47 -16.81 7.80 -5.93
C THR A 47 -16.23 9.11 -5.43
N ASP A 48 -17.10 10.05 -5.10
CA ASP A 48 -16.67 11.28 -4.45
C ASP A 48 -15.97 10.92 -3.13
N ASP A 49 -14.66 11.15 -3.11
CA ASP A 49 -13.77 10.86 -1.99
C ASP A 49 -13.55 12.11 -1.12
N THR A 50 -14.25 13.22 -1.41
CA THR A 50 -14.07 14.54 -0.75
C THR A 50 -14.36 14.49 0.75
N ASP A 51 -15.48 13.88 1.16
CA ASP A 51 -15.82 13.74 2.59
C ASP A 51 -14.76 12.94 3.36
N VAL A 52 -14.31 11.82 2.77
CA VAL A 52 -13.27 10.98 3.37
C VAL A 52 -11.94 11.74 3.46
N LEU A 53 -11.62 12.54 2.44
CA LEU A 53 -10.42 13.37 2.42
C LEU A 53 -10.45 14.43 3.53
N LEU A 54 -11.58 15.11 3.74
CA LEU A 54 -11.75 16.07 4.83
C LEU A 54 -11.54 15.41 6.20
N ARG A 55 -12.13 14.23 6.41
CA ARG A 55 -11.93 13.44 7.63
C ARG A 55 -10.47 13.02 7.81
N ILE A 56 -9.78 12.64 6.73
CA ILE A 56 -8.34 12.33 6.75
C ILE A 56 -7.54 13.58 7.14
N HIS A 57 -7.83 14.75 6.56
CA HIS A 57 -7.13 15.99 6.91
C HIS A 57 -7.33 16.38 8.37
N HIS A 58 -8.53 16.19 8.92
CA HIS A 58 -8.78 16.41 10.34
C HIS A 58 -7.90 15.49 11.22
N VAL A 59 -7.81 14.20 10.88
CA VAL A 59 -6.96 13.22 11.60
C VAL A 59 -5.47 13.50 11.44
N ILE A 60 -5.03 13.96 10.26
CA ILE A 60 -3.62 14.30 10.00
C ILE A 60 -3.24 15.61 10.68
N GLY A 61 -4.16 16.57 10.80
CA GLY A 61 -3.89 17.92 11.30
C GLY A 61 -3.15 17.93 12.63
N GLU A 62 -3.60 17.11 13.58
CA GLU A 62 -2.96 17.01 14.90
C GLU A 62 -1.57 16.35 14.85
N LEU A 63 -1.31 15.44 13.89
CA LEU A 63 -0.18 14.52 13.90
C LEU A 63 0.32 14.19 12.45
N PRO A 64 1.17 15.04 11.85
CA PRO A 64 1.66 14.84 10.48
C PRO A 64 2.58 13.61 10.30
N THR A 65 3.00 12.96 11.40
CA THR A 65 3.81 11.72 11.38
C THR A 65 2.95 10.45 11.24
N TYR A 66 1.66 10.57 10.95
CA TYR A 66 0.76 9.41 10.89
C TYR A 66 0.67 8.84 9.47
N GLY A 67 1.14 7.60 9.32
CA GLY A 67 0.96 6.84 8.09
C GLY A 67 -0.47 6.32 7.93
N TYR A 68 -0.83 5.94 6.71
CA TYR A 68 -2.20 5.56 6.33
C TYR A 68 -2.85 4.50 7.22
N ARG A 69 -2.07 3.56 7.77
CA ARG A 69 -2.58 2.52 8.68
C ARG A 69 -3.12 3.09 9.99
N ARG A 70 -2.43 4.11 10.56
CA ARG A 70 -2.86 4.78 11.78
C ARG A 70 -4.08 5.64 11.53
N VAL A 71 -4.06 6.40 10.42
CA VAL A 71 -5.20 7.21 9.98
C VAL A 71 -6.44 6.34 9.81
N TRP A 72 -6.31 5.19 9.14
CA TRP A 72 -7.41 4.23 8.98
C TRP A 72 -7.94 3.70 10.32
N ALA A 73 -7.07 3.37 11.27
CA ALA A 73 -7.51 2.89 12.59
C ALA A 73 -8.31 3.95 13.36
N LEU A 74 -7.91 5.23 13.29
CA LEU A 74 -8.65 6.33 13.90
C LEU A 74 -9.98 6.58 13.20
N LEU A 75 -10.00 6.58 11.88
CA LEU A 75 -11.25 6.72 11.11
C LEU A 75 -12.23 5.58 11.39
N ARG A 76 -11.73 4.35 11.58
CA ARG A 76 -12.54 3.21 11.96
C ARG A 76 -13.14 3.37 13.35
N ARG A 77 -12.32 3.75 14.35
CA ARG A 77 -12.81 4.01 15.71
C ARG A 77 -13.87 5.12 15.74
N GLN A 78 -13.65 6.20 15.00
CA GLN A 78 -14.62 7.28 14.89
C GLN A 78 -15.92 6.80 14.22
N ALA A 79 -15.82 6.01 13.15
CA ALA A 79 -16.99 5.44 12.50
C ALA A 79 -17.79 4.50 13.42
N GLU A 80 -17.12 3.71 14.26
CA GLU A 80 -17.77 2.86 15.27
C GLU A 80 -18.54 3.68 16.31
N LEU A 81 -18.00 4.81 16.76
CA LEU A 81 -18.67 5.73 17.69
C LEU A 81 -19.88 6.43 17.06
N ASP A 82 -19.75 6.84 15.81
CA ASP A 82 -20.80 7.57 15.07
C ASP A 82 -21.84 6.62 14.44
N GLY A 83 -21.68 5.30 14.58
CA GLY A 83 -22.56 4.30 13.94
C GLY A 83 -22.46 4.26 12.41
N MET A 84 -21.37 4.80 11.85
CA MET A 84 -21.13 4.90 10.42
C MET A 84 -20.39 3.68 9.86
N PRO A 85 -20.55 3.36 8.56
CA PRO A 85 -19.83 2.24 7.97
C PRO A 85 -18.32 2.48 7.95
N ALA A 86 -17.56 1.46 8.37
CA ALA A 86 -16.10 1.54 8.38
C ALA A 86 -15.51 1.65 6.97
N ILE A 87 -14.57 2.58 6.80
CA ILE A 87 -13.89 2.80 5.52
C ILE A 87 -12.83 1.72 5.30
N ASN A 88 -12.74 1.19 4.07
CA ASN A 88 -11.71 0.20 3.71
C ASN A 88 -10.30 0.82 3.72
N ALA A 89 -9.34 0.14 4.35
CA ALA A 89 -7.94 0.59 4.42
C ALA A 89 -7.32 0.87 3.04
N LYS A 90 -7.68 0.08 2.02
CA LYS A 90 -7.20 0.27 0.64
C LYS A 90 -7.73 1.58 0.03
N ARG A 91 -8.96 1.98 0.38
CA ARG A 91 -9.55 3.26 -0.05
C ARG A 91 -8.78 4.42 0.59
N VAL A 92 -8.52 4.36 1.90
CA VAL A 92 -7.70 5.36 2.61
C VAL A 92 -6.30 5.47 1.99
N TYR A 93 -5.63 4.35 1.72
CA TYR A 93 -4.32 4.35 1.05
C TYR A 93 -4.36 5.03 -0.31
N ARG A 94 -5.36 4.72 -1.15
CA ARG A 94 -5.49 5.32 -2.48
C ARG A 94 -5.70 6.83 -2.40
N ILE A 95 -6.60 7.29 -1.55
CA ILE A 95 -6.90 8.72 -1.34
C ILE A 95 -5.65 9.45 -0.84
N MET A 96 -4.97 8.93 0.18
CA MET A 96 -3.74 9.53 0.69
C MET A 96 -2.62 9.55 -0.35
N ARG A 97 -2.49 8.50 -1.18
CA ARG A 97 -1.51 8.46 -2.26
C ARG A 97 -1.81 9.51 -3.35
N GLN A 98 -3.07 9.66 -3.74
CA GLN A 98 -3.49 10.63 -4.77
C GLN A 98 -3.31 12.07 -4.31
N ASN A 99 -3.41 12.33 -3.01
CA ASN A 99 -3.27 13.66 -2.40
C ASN A 99 -1.88 13.91 -1.78
N ALA A 100 -0.89 13.07 -2.06
CA ALA A 100 0.48 13.18 -1.54
C ALA A 100 0.60 13.26 0.00
N LEU A 101 -0.30 12.59 0.72
CA LEU A 101 -0.37 12.55 2.19
C LEU A 101 0.39 11.37 2.81
N LEU A 102 1.09 10.57 2.01
CA LEU A 102 1.86 9.43 2.51
C LEU A 102 3.20 9.90 3.08
N LEU A 103 3.58 9.33 4.21
CA LEU A 103 4.91 9.54 4.78
C LEU A 103 5.99 9.04 3.83
N GLU A 104 7.05 9.82 3.72
CA GLU A 104 8.25 9.39 3.02
C GLU A 104 8.85 8.17 3.73
N ARG A 105 9.25 7.18 2.92
CA ARG A 105 9.97 6.02 3.43
C ARG A 105 11.36 6.49 3.84
N LYS A 106 11.68 6.39 5.14
CA LYS A 106 13.05 6.59 5.62
C LYS A 106 13.98 5.64 4.85
N PRO A 107 15.08 6.12 4.24
CA PRO A 107 16.04 5.24 3.60
C PRO A 107 16.61 4.27 4.63
N ALA A 108 16.80 3.02 4.24
CA ALA A 108 17.44 2.02 5.10
C ALA A 108 18.83 2.55 5.47
N VAL A 109 19.12 2.65 6.76
CA VAL A 109 20.46 2.99 7.22
C VAL A 109 21.35 1.81 6.84
N PRO A 110 22.42 2.01 6.06
CA PRO A 110 23.31 0.90 5.72
C PRO A 110 23.85 0.29 7.02
N PRO A 111 23.86 -1.05 7.15
CA PRO A 111 24.39 -1.69 8.34
C PRO A 111 25.84 -1.23 8.53
N SER A 112 26.19 -0.86 9.77
CA SER A 112 27.55 -0.42 10.06
C SER A 112 28.51 -1.56 9.71
N LYS A 113 29.53 -1.27 8.89
CA LYS A 113 30.56 -2.26 8.50
C LYS A 113 31.46 -2.70 9.66
N ARG A 114 31.25 -2.16 10.86
CA ARG A 114 32.04 -2.44 12.06
C ARG A 114 31.49 -3.68 12.76
N ALA A 115 31.47 -4.81 12.06
CA ALA A 115 31.28 -6.09 12.71
C ALA A 115 32.48 -6.31 13.65
N HIS A 116 32.21 -6.52 14.94
CA HIS A 116 33.24 -6.89 15.89
C HIS A 116 33.54 -8.38 15.70
N THR A 117 34.52 -8.71 14.86
CA THR A 117 34.99 -10.11 14.65
C THR A 117 35.90 -10.61 15.78
N GLY A 118 36.04 -9.84 16.86
CA GLY A 118 36.85 -10.20 18.01
C GLY A 118 36.20 -11.31 18.84
N ARG A 119 36.93 -12.40 19.07
CA ARG A 119 36.54 -13.42 20.05
C ARG A 119 36.73 -12.85 21.46
N VAL A 120 35.63 -12.61 22.16
CA VAL A 120 35.65 -12.12 23.54
C VAL A 120 35.71 -13.33 24.49
N ALA A 121 36.91 -13.74 24.87
CA ALA A 121 37.11 -14.81 25.86
C ALA A 121 37.67 -14.23 27.16
N VAL A 122 37.16 -14.71 28.30
CA VAL A 122 37.59 -14.31 29.65
C VAL A 122 37.92 -15.57 30.44
N LYS A 123 38.94 -15.50 31.32
CA LYS A 123 39.47 -16.67 32.05
C LYS A 123 38.52 -17.20 33.13
N GLU A 124 37.77 -16.32 33.78
CA GLU A 124 36.90 -16.64 34.91
C GLU A 124 35.48 -16.10 34.72
N SER A 125 34.51 -16.72 35.38
CA SER A 125 33.11 -16.28 35.38
C SER A 125 32.96 -14.90 36.07
N ASN A 126 31.97 -14.11 35.65
CA ASN A 126 31.63 -12.79 36.22
C ASN A 126 32.69 -11.68 36.06
N GLN A 127 33.71 -11.87 35.23
CA GLN A 127 34.67 -10.80 34.91
C GLN A 127 34.18 -9.87 33.79
N ARG A 128 33.14 -10.26 33.04
CA ARG A 128 32.55 -9.44 31.98
C ARG A 128 31.05 -9.70 31.87
N TRP A 129 30.29 -8.61 31.80
CA TRP A 129 28.86 -8.63 31.46
C TRP A 129 28.66 -8.02 30.08
N CYS A 130 27.86 -8.68 29.24
CA CYS A 130 27.37 -8.13 27.99
C CYS A 130 25.86 -7.95 28.14
N SER A 131 25.37 -6.72 27.94
CA SER A 131 23.95 -6.46 27.72
C SER A 131 23.61 -6.84 26.28
N ASP A 132 22.75 -7.84 26.10
CA ASP A 132 22.16 -8.14 24.80
C ASP A 132 20.94 -7.25 24.57
N GLY A 133 20.89 -6.64 23.39
CA GLY A 133 19.77 -5.80 22.95
C GLY A 133 18.73 -6.68 22.29
N PHE A 134 17.76 -7.17 23.05
CA PHE A 134 16.62 -7.87 22.46
C PHE A 134 15.57 -6.86 21.99
N GLU A 135 15.40 -6.72 20.67
CA GLU A 135 14.33 -5.89 20.11
C GLU A 135 13.02 -6.67 20.04
N PHE A 136 12.03 -6.26 20.84
CA PHE A 136 10.65 -6.61 20.57
C PHE A 136 10.14 -5.76 19.42
N CYS A 137 9.94 -6.37 18.24
CA CYS A 137 9.14 -5.76 17.20
C CYS A 137 7.70 -5.63 17.69
N CYS A 138 7.33 -4.44 18.17
CA CYS A 138 5.94 -4.10 18.39
C CYS A 138 5.25 -4.00 17.02
N VAL A 139 4.77 -5.15 16.52
CA VAL A 139 3.77 -5.15 15.46
C VAL A 139 2.60 -4.34 15.99
N LYS A 140 2.37 -3.18 15.38
CA LYS A 140 1.24 -2.31 15.72
C LYS A 140 -0.04 -3.13 15.55
N TRP A 141 -0.56 -3.59 16.68
CA TRP A 141 -1.83 -4.21 16.98
C TRP A 141 -2.44 -5.15 15.93
N HIS A 142 -2.46 -6.41 16.35
CA HIS A 142 -3.50 -7.38 16.08
C HIS A 142 -4.90 -6.73 16.11
N THR A 143 -5.58 -6.75 14.98
CA THR A 143 -7.00 -7.09 14.95
C THR A 143 -7.10 -8.10 13.82
N GLU A 144 -7.79 -9.20 14.08
CA GLU A 144 -7.94 -10.35 13.20
C GLU A 144 -8.21 -9.93 11.75
N PHE A 145 -7.66 -10.70 10.82
CA PHE A 145 -7.58 -10.49 9.36
C PHE A 145 -6.31 -9.80 8.83
N GLY A 146 -5.35 -10.65 8.45
CA GLY A 146 -4.49 -10.38 7.28
C GLY A 146 -3.01 -10.29 7.58
N HIS A 147 -2.36 -11.45 7.68
CA HIS A 147 -0.91 -11.57 7.65
C HIS A 147 -0.30 -11.10 6.32
N LEU A 148 0.93 -10.59 6.45
CA LEU A 148 2.04 -10.55 5.49
C LEU A 148 2.06 -9.44 4.42
N ASN A 149 3.04 -8.54 4.57
CA ASN A 149 4.05 -8.39 3.52
C ASN A 149 5.38 -8.91 4.07
N ARG A 150 5.76 -10.10 3.60
CA ARG A 150 7.14 -10.62 3.63
C ARG A 150 8.01 -9.61 2.87
N GLY A 151 9.07 -9.12 3.49
CA GLY A 151 9.96 -8.16 2.83
C GLY A 151 11.34 -8.05 3.45
N ASP A 152 11.45 -8.11 4.78
CA ASP A 152 12.74 -7.89 5.45
C ASP A 152 13.14 -9.13 6.26
N MET A 153 13.29 -10.25 5.54
CA MET A 153 14.10 -11.38 5.99
C MET A 153 15.51 -11.16 5.44
N LEU A 154 16.24 -10.20 6.00
CA LEU A 154 17.66 -10.03 5.68
C LEU A 154 18.48 -10.02 6.97
N THR A 155 19.02 -11.23 7.22
CA THR A 155 20.32 -11.50 7.84
C THR A 155 20.54 -10.96 9.25
N SER A 156 19.91 -11.58 10.25
CA SER A 156 20.65 -11.89 11.47
C SER A 156 21.49 -13.13 11.18
N GLU A 157 22.68 -12.93 10.61
CA GLU A 157 23.76 -13.91 10.78
C GLU A 157 23.97 -14.02 12.29
N GLN A 158 23.42 -15.09 12.85
CA GLN A 158 23.65 -15.51 14.21
C GLN A 158 25.15 -15.83 14.31
N HIS A 159 25.96 -14.87 14.72
CA HIS A 159 27.19 -15.20 15.43
C HIS A 159 26.77 -15.81 16.78
N ARG A 160 26.37 -17.08 16.76
CA ARG A 160 26.40 -17.95 17.93
C ARG A 160 27.85 -17.96 18.38
N CYS A 161 28.19 -17.14 19.37
CA CYS A 161 29.40 -17.36 20.13
C CYS A 161 29.15 -18.63 20.94
N SER A 162 29.55 -19.78 20.36
CA SER A 162 29.56 -21.06 21.07
C SER A 162 30.46 -20.91 22.28
N ASN A 163 29.87 -20.72 23.45
CA ASN A 163 30.55 -20.84 24.73
C ASN A 163 30.82 -22.34 24.97
N GLU A 164 31.82 -22.89 24.26
CA GLU A 164 32.42 -24.15 24.65
C GLU A 164 33.19 -23.90 25.95
N LYS A 165 32.60 -24.37 27.06
CA LYS A 165 33.30 -24.53 28.33
C LYS A 165 34.40 -25.56 28.11
N LYS A 166 35.63 -25.13 27.84
CA LYS A 166 36.79 -25.99 28.06
C LYS A 166 36.89 -26.21 29.57
N LYS A 167 36.63 -27.45 30.00
CA LYS A 167 37.11 -27.95 31.29
C LYS A 167 38.64 -27.91 31.23
N PHE A 168 39.23 -27.10 32.09
CA PHE A 168 40.63 -27.29 32.49
C PHE A 168 40.69 -28.47 33.47
#